data_AF-X0TIF3-F1
#
_entry.id   AF-X0TIF3-F1
#
_cell.length_a   1.000
_cell.length_b   1.000
_cell.length_c   1.000
_cell.angle_alpha   90.00
_cell.angle_beta   90.00
_cell.angle_gamma   90.00
#
_symmetry.space_group_name_H-M   'P 1'
#
loop_
_entity.id
_entity.type
_entity.pdbx_description
1 polymer ?
#
loop_
_entity_poly.entity_id
_entity_poly.type
_entity_poly.pdbx_seq_one_letter_code
_entity_poly.pdbx_strand_id
1 'polypeptide(L)'
;MAFEEPEAHGYRLFHRSLEEHRQALLSPNWKYVLNYETEWMNRDEIVASTYEAGLCLNSTKARYGLIDRQRAEAVEKRIRKAINLVRQIDDIVTITEERRRSRLLTALKPQVDAANLSTVCDKRELELPLGWLKLNIPQAALLLLSDLIAKAMKGVRRAVNKGV
;
A
#
# COMPACT_ATOMS: atom_id res chain seq x y z
N MET A 1 -5.37 -9.28 19.13
CA MET A 1 -6.37 -8.43 19.80
C MET A 1 -7.56 -8.16 18.88
N ALA A 2 -7.56 -7.13 18.01
CA ALA A 2 -8.75 -6.79 17.19
C ALA A 2 -9.23 -7.88 16.20
N PHE A 3 -8.39 -8.84 15.80
CA PHE A 3 -8.80 -9.96 14.95
C PHE A 3 -9.32 -11.17 15.74
N GLU A 4 -8.82 -11.35 16.97
CA GLU A 4 -9.15 -12.50 17.82
C GLU A 4 -10.49 -12.27 18.53
N GLU A 5 -10.70 -11.03 19.02
CA GLU A 5 -11.92 -10.59 19.72
C GLU A 5 -12.48 -9.32 19.06
N PRO A 6 -12.95 -9.39 17.80
CA PRO A 6 -13.36 -8.19 17.06
C PRO A 6 -14.54 -7.47 17.72
N GLU A 7 -15.52 -8.23 18.26
CA GLU A 7 -16.72 -7.66 18.85
C GLU A 7 -16.42 -6.84 20.13
N ALA A 8 -15.43 -7.26 20.93
CA ALA A 8 -15.00 -6.52 22.12
C ALA A 8 -14.38 -5.15 21.80
N HIS A 9 -13.98 -4.95 20.55
CA HIS A 9 -13.36 -3.73 20.04
C HIS A 9 -14.26 -2.98 19.04
N GLY A 10 -15.54 -3.36 18.92
CA GLY A 10 -16.49 -2.72 18.02
C GLY A 10 -16.25 -3.02 16.54
N TYR A 11 -15.53 -4.09 16.20
CA TYR A 11 -15.29 -4.55 14.83
C TYR A 11 -16.21 -5.71 14.46
N ARG A 12 -16.61 -5.75 13.18
CA ARG A 12 -17.26 -6.91 12.57
C ARG A 12 -16.44 -7.36 11.36
N LEU A 13 -15.93 -8.60 11.40
CA LEU A 13 -15.11 -9.17 10.33
C LEU A 13 -15.97 -9.88 9.27
N PHE A 14 -15.55 -9.81 8.01
CA PHE A 14 -16.16 -10.53 6.89
C PHE A 14 -15.45 -11.85 6.55
N HIS A 15 -14.16 -11.95 6.85
CA HIS A 15 -13.28 -13.08 6.56
C HIS A 15 -12.39 -13.41 7.77
N ARG A 16 -12.21 -14.70 8.04
CA ARG A 16 -11.39 -15.25 9.13
C ARG A 16 -10.34 -16.23 8.65
N SER A 17 -10.47 -16.80 7.44
CA SER A 17 -9.49 -17.74 6.88
C SER A 17 -8.61 -17.10 5.79
N LEU A 18 -7.39 -17.63 5.62
CA LEU A 18 -6.49 -17.20 4.55
C LEU A 18 -7.13 -17.36 3.16
N GLU A 19 -7.88 -18.44 2.95
CA GLU A 19 -8.55 -18.68 1.67
C GLU A 19 -9.65 -17.65 1.40
N GLU A 20 -10.43 -17.27 2.42
CA GLU A 20 -11.43 -16.20 2.27
C GLU A 20 -10.76 -14.85 1.93
N HIS A 21 -9.64 -14.52 2.58
CA HIS A 21 -8.88 -13.32 2.23
C HIS A 21 -8.34 -13.38 0.80
N ARG A 22 -7.83 -14.54 0.37
CA ARG A 22 -7.33 -14.74 -0.99
C ARG A 22 -8.43 -14.53 -2.04
N GLN A 23 -9.65 -15.00 -1.76
CA GLN A 23 -10.81 -14.78 -2.62
C GLN A 23 -11.24 -13.31 -2.61
N ALA A 24 -11.24 -12.66 -1.44
CA ALA A 24 -11.58 -11.25 -1.31
C ALA A 24 -10.67 -10.35 -2.15
N LEU A 25 -9.39 -10.69 -2.33
CA LEU A 25 -8.45 -9.96 -3.21
C LEU A 25 -8.88 -9.93 -4.69
N LEU A 26 -9.76 -10.82 -5.14
CA LEU A 26 -10.33 -10.82 -6.49
C LEU A 26 -11.50 -9.84 -6.64
N SER A 27 -11.91 -9.20 -5.55
CA SER A 27 -13.00 -8.25 -5.55
C SER A 27 -12.71 -7.03 -6.45
N PRO A 28 -13.75 -6.39 -7.01
CA PRO A 28 -13.56 -5.39 -8.06
C PRO A 28 -12.94 -4.07 -7.56
N ASN A 29 -12.98 -3.80 -6.25
CA ASN A 29 -12.29 -2.66 -5.63
C ASN A 29 -11.92 -2.97 -4.17
N TRP A 30 -11.11 -2.09 -3.57
CA TRP A 30 -10.57 -2.27 -2.23
C TRP A 30 -11.63 -2.21 -1.11
N LYS A 31 -12.80 -1.59 -1.34
CA LYS A 31 -13.91 -1.60 -0.38
C LYS A 31 -14.33 -3.04 -0.05
N TYR A 32 -14.43 -3.88 -1.08
CA TYR A 32 -14.82 -5.27 -0.93
C TYR A 32 -13.68 -6.15 -0.40
N VAL A 33 -12.43 -5.73 -0.56
CA VAL A 33 -11.24 -6.35 0.06
C VAL A 33 -11.17 -6.03 1.56
N LEU A 34 -11.70 -4.86 1.98
CA LEU A 34 -11.70 -4.44 3.38
C LEU A 34 -12.45 -5.47 4.23
N ASN A 35 -11.70 -6.11 5.13
CA ASN A 35 -12.17 -7.25 5.90
C ASN A 35 -13.10 -6.89 7.06
N TYR A 36 -13.31 -5.61 7.34
CA TYR A 36 -14.06 -5.22 8.52
C TYR A 36 -14.95 -4.03 8.25
N GLU A 37 -15.94 -3.91 9.11
CA GLU A 37 -16.61 -2.67 9.43
C GLU A 37 -16.60 -2.48 10.96
N THR A 38 -17.07 -1.33 11.41
CA THR A 38 -17.19 -1.04 12.84
C THR A 38 -18.63 -0.78 13.21
N GLU A 39 -18.92 -0.74 14.51
CA GLU A 39 -20.23 -0.32 15.01
C GLU A 39 -20.59 1.14 14.65
N TRP A 40 -19.59 1.96 14.33
CA TRP A 40 -19.76 3.38 13.99
C TRP A 40 -19.76 3.64 12.48
N MET A 41 -19.07 2.82 11.69
CA MET A 41 -18.90 3.01 10.26
C MET A 41 -18.98 1.68 9.51
N ASN A 42 -19.91 1.62 8.57
CA ASN A 42 -19.93 0.56 7.56
C ASN A 42 -18.78 0.73 6.56
N ARG A 43 -18.58 -0.26 5.68
CA ARG A 43 -17.48 -0.22 4.69
C ARG A 43 -17.55 0.98 3.73
N ASP A 44 -18.75 1.43 3.34
CA ASP A 44 -18.92 2.61 2.49
C ASP A 44 -18.44 3.87 3.22
N GLU A 45 -18.78 4.00 4.50
CA GLU A 45 -18.39 5.13 5.36
C GLU A 45 -16.88 5.15 5.63
N ILE A 46 -16.25 3.99 5.85
CA ILE A 46 -14.79 3.88 6.00
C ILE A 46 -14.09 4.34 4.72
N VAL A 47 -14.57 3.88 3.56
CA VAL A 47 -14.00 4.25 2.25
C VAL A 47 -14.16 5.73 1.97
N ALA A 48 -15.37 6.28 2.19
CA ALA A 48 -15.66 7.69 2.00
C ALA A 48 -14.78 8.57 2.90
N SER A 49 -14.72 8.25 4.19
CA SER A 49 -13.91 8.97 5.17
C SER A 49 -12.42 8.93 4.84
N THR A 50 -11.92 7.78 4.34
CA THR A 50 -10.52 7.64 3.92
C THR A 50 -10.19 8.59 2.76
N TYR A 51 -11.06 8.67 1.76
CA TYR A 51 -10.84 9.58 0.63
C TYR A 51 -10.99 11.05 1.01
N GLU A 52 -11.97 11.38 1.85
CA GLU A 52 -12.16 12.74 2.36
C GLU A 52 -10.95 13.21 3.18
N ALA A 53 -10.47 12.37 4.10
CA ALA A 53 -9.25 12.63 4.86
C ALA A 53 -8.04 12.83 3.93
N GLY A 54 -7.92 12.03 2.87
CA GLY A 54 -6.89 12.19 1.84
C GLY A 54 -6.94 13.54 1.14
N LEU A 55 -8.13 13.99 0.73
CA LEU A 55 -8.32 15.32 0.11
C LEU A 55 -7.98 16.45 1.09
N CYS A 56 -8.46 16.35 2.33
CA CYS A 56 -8.20 17.33 3.37
C CYS A 56 -6.69 17.45 3.64
N LEU A 57 -6.01 16.31 3.82
CA LEU A 57 -4.56 16.26 4.02
C LEU A 57 -3.80 16.86 2.84
N ASN A 58 -4.16 16.51 1.60
CA ASN A 58 -3.53 17.04 0.40
C ASN A 58 -3.69 18.58 0.30
N SER A 59 -4.90 19.09 0.55
CA SER A 59 -5.16 20.53 0.55
C SER A 59 -4.38 21.27 1.66
N THR A 60 -4.24 20.63 2.83
CA THR A 60 -3.48 21.17 3.96
C THR A 60 -1.99 21.23 3.62
N LYS A 61 -1.43 20.16 3.04
CA LYS A 61 -0.03 20.14 2.59
C LYS A 61 0.26 21.26 1.58
N ALA A 62 -0.63 21.48 0.62
CA ALA A 62 -0.50 22.56 -0.35
C ALA A 62 -0.56 23.95 0.31
N ARG A 63 -1.50 24.16 1.24
CA ARG A 63 -1.68 25.42 1.97
C ARG A 63 -0.42 25.83 2.75
N TYR A 64 0.25 24.88 3.37
CA TYR A 64 1.46 25.13 4.16
C TYR A 64 2.76 24.93 3.37
N GLY A 65 2.69 24.77 2.04
CA GLY A 65 3.87 24.69 1.17
C GLY A 65 4.69 23.39 1.30
N LEU A 66 4.12 22.33 1.89
CA LEU A 66 4.77 21.00 1.96
C LEU A 66 4.83 20.31 0.60
N ILE A 67 3.91 20.66 -0.30
CA ILE A 67 3.89 20.22 -1.70
C ILE A 67 3.57 21.42 -2.58
N ASP A 68 4.07 21.41 -3.82
CA ASP A 68 3.69 22.40 -4.81
C ASP A 68 2.23 22.20 -5.29
N ARG A 69 1.66 23.25 -5.87
CA ARG A 69 0.27 23.27 -6.33
C ARG A 69 0.00 22.24 -7.43
N GLN A 70 0.93 22.04 -8.36
CA GLN A 70 0.77 21.10 -9.46
C GLN A 70 0.67 19.66 -8.95
N ARG A 71 1.49 19.31 -7.95
CA ARG A 71 1.47 18.02 -7.26
C ARG A 71 0.18 17.84 -6.47
N ALA A 72 -0.26 18.87 -5.75
CA ALA A 72 -1.53 18.83 -5.04
C ALA A 72 -2.72 18.58 -5.98
N GLU A 73 -2.79 19.30 -7.11
CA GLU A 73 -3.85 19.13 -8.12
C GLU A 73 -3.80 17.74 -8.77
N ALA A 74 -2.60 17.19 -9.02
CA ALA A 74 -2.44 15.85 -9.55
C ALA A 74 -2.94 14.77 -8.58
N VAL A 75 -2.63 14.90 -7.28
CA VAL A 75 -3.12 13.98 -6.23
C VAL A 75 -4.63 14.09 -6.09
N GLU A 76 -5.18 15.30 -6.02
CA GLU A 76 -6.64 15.51 -5.95
C GLU A 76 -7.36 14.88 -7.14
N LYS A 77 -6.85 15.06 -8.36
CA LYS A 77 -7.42 14.45 -9.57
C LYS A 77 -7.42 12.92 -9.50
N ARG A 78 -6.35 12.31 -8.96
CA ARG A 78 -6.28 10.85 -8.75
C ARG A 78 -7.32 10.39 -7.71
N ILE A 79 -7.42 11.07 -6.57
CA ILE A 79 -8.40 10.75 -5.52
C ILE A 79 -9.82 10.84 -6.08
N ARG A 80 -10.18 11.93 -6.75
CA ARG A 80 -11.52 12.10 -7.36
C ARG A 80 -11.83 11.02 -8.41
N LYS A 81 -10.83 10.64 -9.22
CA LYS A 81 -10.98 9.53 -10.17
C LYS A 81 -11.25 8.21 -9.46
N ALA A 82 -10.55 7.94 -8.36
CA ALA A 82 -10.74 6.72 -7.57
C ALA A 82 -12.14 6.66 -6.93
N ILE A 83 -12.61 7.77 -6.35
CA ILE A 83 -13.99 7.89 -5.82
C ILE A 83 -15.02 7.55 -6.91
N ASN A 84 -14.87 8.12 -8.10
CA ASN A 84 -15.78 7.85 -9.22
C ASN A 84 -15.75 6.39 -9.67
N LEU A 85 -14.57 5.76 -9.69
CA LEU A 85 -14.45 4.34 -10.03
C LEU A 85 -15.10 3.43 -8.99
N VAL A 86 -14.95 3.72 -7.69
CA VAL A 86 -15.62 2.97 -6.63
C VAL A 86 -17.14 3.03 -6.82
N ARG A 87 -17.71 4.23 -7.05
CA ARG A 87 -19.15 4.39 -7.30
C ARG A 87 -19.63 3.61 -8.52
N GLN A 88 -18.91 3.70 -9.65
CA GLN A 88 -19.27 2.95 -10.86
C GLN A 88 -19.25 1.43 -10.63
N ILE A 89 -18.28 0.94 -9.85
CA ILE A 89 -18.21 -0.48 -9.51
C ILE A 89 -19.38 -0.89 -8.64
N ASP A 90 -19.76 -0.07 -7.66
CA ASP A 90 -20.90 -0.33 -6.81
C ASP A 90 -22.18 -0.44 -7.63
N ASP A 91 -22.40 0.47 -8.59
CA ASP A 91 -23.52 0.39 -9.52
C ASP A 91 -23.50 -0.92 -10.33
N ILE A 92 -22.32 -1.32 -10.84
CA ILE A 92 -22.16 -2.56 -11.62
C ILE A 92 -22.44 -3.81 -10.77
N VAL A 93 -22.02 -3.81 -9.49
CA VAL A 93 -22.20 -4.94 -8.58
C VAL A 93 -23.68 -5.20 -8.29
N THR A 94 -24.53 -4.17 -8.31
CA THR A 94 -26.00 -4.32 -8.12
C THR A 94 -26.70 -5.02 -9.29
N ILE A 95 -26.05 -5.17 -10.45
CA ILE A 95 -26.63 -5.83 -11.62
C ILE A 95 -26.83 -7.33 -11.32
N THR A 96 -28.08 -7.78 -11.43
CA THR A 96 -28.49 -9.19 -11.22
C THR A 96 -27.89 -10.13 -12.27
N GLU A 97 -27.87 -9.70 -13.54
CA GLU A 97 -27.37 -10.48 -14.68
C GLU A 97 -25.86 -10.68 -14.63
N GLU A 98 -25.41 -11.87 -14.22
CA GLU A 98 -24.00 -12.19 -14.01
C GLU A 98 -23.14 -11.97 -15.26
N ARG A 99 -23.58 -12.43 -16.43
CA ARG A 99 -22.85 -12.23 -17.70
C ARG A 99 -22.68 -10.76 -18.06
N ARG A 100 -23.63 -9.90 -17.66
CA ARG A 100 -23.54 -8.45 -17.89
C ARG A 100 -22.59 -7.81 -16.90
N ARG A 101 -22.73 -8.14 -15.60
CA ARG A 101 -21.84 -7.68 -14.53
C ARG A 101 -20.38 -8.01 -14.82
N SER A 102 -20.06 -9.26 -15.14
CA SER A 102 -18.68 -9.69 -15.41
C SER A 102 -18.05 -9.02 -16.63
N ARG A 103 -18.84 -8.73 -17.68
CA ARG A 103 -18.36 -7.97 -18.85
C ARG A 103 -18.02 -6.53 -18.49
N LEU A 104 -18.89 -5.85 -17.73
CA LEU A 104 -18.68 -4.46 -17.32
C LEU A 104 -17.48 -4.33 -16.36
N LEU A 105 -17.35 -5.24 -15.39
CA LEU A 105 -16.20 -5.26 -14.48
C LEU A 105 -14.89 -5.52 -15.23
N THR A 106 -14.88 -6.47 -16.17
CA THR A 106 -13.71 -6.74 -17.03
C THR A 106 -13.31 -5.51 -17.83
N ALA A 107 -14.27 -4.78 -18.40
CA ALA A 107 -14.01 -3.56 -19.14
C ALA A 107 -13.45 -2.43 -18.27
N LEU A 108 -13.83 -2.38 -17.00
CA LEU A 108 -13.37 -1.36 -16.05
C LEU A 108 -12.03 -1.70 -15.39
N LYS A 109 -11.65 -2.99 -15.38
CA LYS A 109 -10.43 -3.50 -14.72
C LYS A 109 -9.15 -2.69 -15.04
N PRO A 110 -8.84 -2.32 -16.30
CA PRO A 110 -7.64 -1.54 -16.59
C PRO A 110 -7.62 -0.18 -15.89
N GLN A 111 -8.79 0.45 -15.73
CA GLN A 111 -8.90 1.75 -15.05
C GLN A 111 -8.73 1.61 -13.54
N VAL A 112 -9.22 0.51 -12.97
CA VAL A 112 -9.06 0.17 -11.55
C VAL A 112 -7.60 -0.12 -11.22
N ASP A 113 -6.94 -0.96 -12.02
CA ASP A 113 -5.52 -1.31 -11.85
C ASP A 113 -4.65 -0.04 -11.89
N ALA A 114 -4.96 0.91 -12.78
CA ALA A 114 -4.27 2.19 -12.87
C ALA A 114 -4.55 3.14 -11.69
N ALA A 115 -5.73 3.07 -11.07
CA ALA A 115 -6.13 3.94 -9.96
C ALA A 115 -5.68 3.44 -8.58
N ASN A 116 -5.50 2.12 -8.43
CA ASN A 116 -5.01 1.50 -7.19
C ASN A 116 -3.53 1.81 -6.91
N LEU A 117 -2.77 2.27 -7.90
CA LEU A 117 -1.41 2.77 -7.70
C LEU A 117 -1.43 4.22 -7.17
N SER A 118 -1.03 4.40 -5.90
CA SER A 118 -0.76 5.72 -5.29
C SER A 118 -1.98 6.63 -5.15
N THR A 119 -3.05 6.10 -4.55
CA THR A 119 -4.36 6.76 -4.51
C THR A 119 -4.46 7.92 -3.50
N VAL A 120 -3.79 7.83 -2.34
CA VAL A 120 -3.93 8.82 -1.24
C VAL A 120 -2.64 9.60 -0.96
N CYS A 121 -1.47 8.95 -1.02
CA CYS A 121 -0.16 9.60 -0.93
C CYS A 121 0.67 9.24 -2.16
N ASP A 122 1.44 10.20 -2.68
CA ASP A 122 2.41 9.89 -3.71
C ASP A 122 3.54 9.02 -3.11
N LYS A 123 4.00 7.99 -3.81
CA LYS A 123 5.07 7.09 -3.32
C LYS A 123 6.33 7.87 -2.95
N ARG A 124 6.61 8.99 -3.64
CA ARG A 124 7.74 9.88 -3.35
C ARG A 124 7.64 10.59 -1.99
N GLU A 125 6.47 10.59 -1.35
CA GLU A 125 6.32 11.11 0.02
C GLU A 125 6.77 10.09 1.08
N LEU A 126 6.82 8.80 0.72
CA LEU A 126 7.34 7.74 1.57
C LEU A 126 8.87 7.57 1.40
N GLU A 127 9.43 8.18 0.35
CA GLU A 127 10.87 8.21 0.14
C GLU A 127 11.50 9.19 1.12
N LEU A 128 12.35 8.68 2.00
CA LEU A 128 13.23 9.53 2.80
C LEU A 128 14.16 10.27 1.83
N PRO A 129 14.35 11.60 1.96
CA PRO A 129 15.32 12.34 1.18
C PRO A 129 16.73 11.98 1.68
N LEU A 130 17.18 10.78 1.32
CA LEU A 130 18.53 10.30 1.56
C LEU A 130 19.42 10.99 0.52
N GLY A 131 19.99 12.14 0.92
CA GLY A 131 21.13 12.68 0.20
C GLY A 131 22.27 11.65 0.16
N TRP A 132 23.09 11.74 -0.88
CA TRP A 132 24.27 10.91 -1.14
C TRP A 132 25.30 10.81 0.01
N LEU A 133 25.20 11.66 1.03
CA LEU A 133 26.18 11.82 2.13
C LEU A 133 25.88 11.06 3.43
N LYS A 134 24.84 10.21 3.51
CA LYS A 134 24.52 9.45 4.74
C LYS A 134 25.03 8.01 4.78
N LEU A 135 25.72 7.54 3.74
CA LEU A 135 26.54 6.34 3.86
C LEU A 135 27.82 6.73 4.58
N ASN A 136 28.09 6.16 5.74
CA ASN A 136 29.35 6.36 6.45
C ASN A 136 30.45 5.57 5.70
N ILE A 137 30.89 6.11 4.55
CA ILE A 137 31.90 5.53 3.65
C ILE A 137 33.11 4.98 4.41
N PRO A 138 33.71 5.68 5.40
CA PRO A 138 34.84 5.11 6.12
C PRO A 138 34.48 3.88 6.97
N GLN A 139 33.29 3.83 7.56
CA GLN A 139 32.83 2.63 8.27
C GLN A 139 32.54 1.48 7.32
N ALA A 140 31.91 1.76 6.16
CA ALA A 140 31.67 0.75 5.13
C ALA A 140 32.99 0.17 4.58
N ALA A 141 34.00 1.02 4.33
CA ALA A 141 35.32 0.60 3.91
C ALA A 141 36.04 -0.22 4.98
N LEU A 142 35.96 0.19 6.26
CA LEU A 142 36.54 -0.57 7.37
C LEU A 142 35.91 -1.97 7.50
N LEU A 143 34.59 -2.07 7.31
CA LEU A 143 33.86 -3.33 7.39
C LEU A 143 34.27 -4.28 6.26
N LEU A 144 34.41 -3.76 5.03
CA LEU A 144 34.90 -4.54 3.88
C LEU A 144 36.37 -4.97 4.06
N LEU A 145 37.23 -4.08 4.57
CA LEU A 145 38.62 -4.41 4.90
C LEU A 145 38.71 -5.49 5.97
N SER A 146 37.88 -5.40 7.02
CA SER A 146 37.84 -6.41 8.08
C SER A 146 37.42 -7.79 7.55
N ASP A 147 36.46 -7.85 6.62
CA ASP A 147 36.01 -9.10 6.00
C ASP A 147 37.06 -9.68 5.05
N LEU A 148 37.77 -8.84 4.29
CA LEU A 148 38.88 -9.25 3.43
C LEU A 148 40.05 -9.80 4.26
N ILE A 149 40.42 -9.13 5.35
CA ILE A 149 41.47 -9.59 6.27
C ILE A 149 41.03 -10.92 6.95
N ALA A 150 39.78 -11.04 7.38
CA ALA A 150 39.26 -12.27 7.96
C ALA A 150 39.24 -13.44 6.96
N LYS A 151 38.90 -13.19 5.69
CA LYS A 151 38.98 -14.18 4.60
C LYS A 151 40.42 -14.57 4.28
N ALA A 152 41.34 -13.61 4.22
CA ALA A 152 42.77 -13.87 4.02
C ALA A 152 43.36 -14.70 5.18
N MET A 153 43.07 -14.34 6.43
CA MET A 153 43.51 -15.11 7.60
C MET A 153 42.92 -16.53 7.66
N LYS A 154 41.64 -16.71 7.27
CA LYS A 154 41.03 -18.05 7.13
C LYS A 154 41.67 -18.85 5.99
N GLY A 155 42.05 -18.21 4.89
CA GLY A 155 42.79 -18.82 3.78
C GLY A 155 44.18 -19.29 4.18
N VAL A 156 44.92 -18.46 4.92
CA VAL A 156 46.25 -18.79 5.47
C VAL A 156 46.17 -19.93 6.49
N ARG A 157 45.19 -19.92 7.41
CA ARG A 157 44.96 -21.03 8.36
C ARG A 157 44.63 -22.35 7.67
N ARG A 158 43.87 -22.33 6.57
CA ARG A 158 43.58 -23.54 5.76
C ARG A 158 44.78 -24.04 4.97
N ALA A 159 45.68 -23.16 4.52
CA ALA A 159 46.91 -23.55 3.84
C ALA A 159 47.93 -24.17 4.82
N VAL A 160 48.05 -23.63 6.04
CA VAL A 160 48.92 -24.18 7.10
C VAL A 160 48.43 -25.55 7.57
N ASN A 161 47.12 -25.81 7.62
CA ASN A 161 46.57 -27.11 8.04
C ASN A 161 46.61 -28.21 6.96
N LYS A 162 47.10 -27.92 5.74
CA LYS A 162 47.27 -28.89 4.65
C LYS A 162 48.74 -29.24 4.37
N GLY A 163 49.66 -28.75 5.19
CA GLY A 163 51.10 -28.99 5.07
C GLY A 163 51.68 -29.67 6.32
N VAL A 164 51.16 -30.85 6.67
CA VAL A 164 51.83 -31.96 7.39
C VAL A 164 51.24 -33.25 6.85
#